data_AF-A0A1S7D7U3-F1
#
_entry.id   AF-A0A1S7D7U3-F1
#
_cell.length_a   1.000
_cell.length_b   1.000
_cell.length_c   1.000
_cell.angle_alpha   90.00
_cell.angle_beta   90.00
_cell.angle_gamma   90.00
#
_symmetry.space_group_name_H-M   'P 1'
#
loop_
_entity.id
_entity.type
_entity.pdbx_description
1 polymer ?
#
loop_
_entity_poly.entity_id
_entity_poly.type
_entity_poly.pdbx_seq_one_letter_code
_entity_poly.pdbx_strand_id
1 'polypeptide(L)' 'LKRRTGAHVAANAETAVLLARGGSNDLHFGDGITYPPASADRIIMDGEVVTVGGIAFTAHFMPGHTPGSTA' A
#
# COMPACT_ATOMS: atom_id res chain seq x y z
N LEU A 1 5.95 -11.62 2.48
CA LEU A 1 4.71 -12.23 1.98
C LEU A 1 4.75 -12.42 0.46
N LYS A 2 4.75 -11.34 -0.34
CA LYS A 2 4.81 -11.36 -1.82
C LYS A 2 5.72 -12.44 -2.43
N ARG A 3 7.01 -12.48 -2.09
CA ARG A 3 7.95 -13.51 -2.59
C ARG A 3 7.60 -14.95 -2.20
N ARG A 4 7.03 -15.16 -1.01
CA ARG A 4 6.74 -16.50 -0.48
C ARG A 4 5.43 -17.06 -1.03
N THR A 5 4.47 -16.19 -1.34
CA THR A 5 3.12 -16.61 -1.74
C THR A 5 2.83 -16.39 -3.23
N GLY A 6 3.61 -15.54 -3.91
CA GLY A 6 3.27 -15.09 -5.27
C GLY A 6 2.06 -14.17 -5.34
N ALA A 7 1.53 -13.71 -4.19
CA ALA A 7 0.36 -12.85 -4.16
C ALA A 7 0.67 -11.46 -4.74
N HIS A 8 -0.30 -10.89 -5.46
CA HIS A 8 -0.26 -9.50 -5.89
C HIS A 8 -0.54 -8.53 -4.75
N VAL A 9 0.08 -7.36 -4.80
CA VAL A 9 -0.13 -6.25 -3.86
C VAL A 9 -0.93 -5.16 -4.55
N ALA A 10 -2.11 -4.84 -4.02
CA ALA A 10 -2.90 -3.69 -4.44
C ALA A 10 -2.83 -2.61 -3.35
N ALA A 11 -2.52 -1.37 -3.72
CA ALA A 11 -2.42 -0.23 -2.80
C ALA A 11 -2.68 1.07 -3.56
N ASN A 12 -3.01 2.16 -2.88
CA ASN A 12 -3.09 3.46 -3.54
C ASN A 12 -1.69 4.00 -3.91
N ALA A 13 -1.65 5.09 -4.68
CA ALA A 13 -0.40 5.66 -5.18
C ALA A 13 0.57 6.05 -4.07
N GLU A 14 0.08 6.69 -3.00
CA GLU A 14 0.90 7.18 -1.89
C GLU A 14 1.52 6.04 -1.07
N THR A 15 0.73 5.01 -0.75
CA THR A 15 1.25 3.79 -0.12
C THR A 15 2.23 3.09 -1.03
N ALA A 16 1.96 3.00 -2.33
CA ALA A 16 2.83 2.31 -3.28
C ALA A 16 4.22 2.94 -3.35
N VAL A 17 4.32 4.27 -3.35
CA VAL A 17 5.63 4.95 -3.38
C VAL A 17 6.41 4.77 -2.09
N LEU A 18 5.75 4.83 -0.92
CA LEU A 18 6.42 4.59 0.36
C LEU A 18 6.86 3.12 0.51
N LEU A 19 6.02 2.18 0.05
CA LEU A 19 6.33 0.75 0.03
C LEU A 19 7.53 0.44 -0.86
N ALA A 20 7.62 1.09 -2.04
CA ALA A 20 8.75 0.95 -2.96
C ALA A 20 10.05 1.52 -2.38
N ARG A 21 9.96 2.54 -1.52
CA ARG A 21 11.09 3.09 -0.76
C ARG A 21 11.45 2.26 0.48
N GLY A 22 10.66 1.24 0.84
CA GLY A 22 10.91 0.47 2.06
C GLY A 22 10.73 1.30 3.33
N GLY A 23 9.81 2.27 3.30
CA GLY A 23 9.58 3.20 4.40
C GLY A 23 10.62 4.31 4.54
N SER A 24 11.64 4.37 3.67
CA SER A 24 12.63 5.45 3.70
C SER A 24 12.05 6.78 3.20
N ASN A 25 12.69 7.87 3.62
CA ASN A 25 12.23 9.24 3.40
C ASN A 25 10.75 9.40 3.79
N ASP A 26 10.38 8.84 4.93
CA ASP A 26 9.06 9.03 5.53
C ASP A 26 8.88 10.49 5.96
N LEU A 27 7.66 11.00 5.86
CA LEU A 27 7.33 12.40 6.11
C LEU A 27 7.62 12.85 7.56
N HIS A 28 7.53 11.94 8.52
CA HIS A 28 7.76 12.24 9.94
C HIS A 28 9.05 11.61 10.45
N PHE A 29 9.42 10.43 9.94
CA PHE A 29 10.50 9.63 10.50
C PHE A 29 11.80 9.65 9.67
N GLY A 30 11.80 10.24 8.47
CA GLY A 30 12.93 10.15 7.55
C GLY A 30 13.27 8.68 7.29
N ASP A 31 14.49 8.26 7.64
CA ASP A 31 14.95 6.87 7.51
C ASP A 31 15.02 6.12 8.86
N GLY A 32 14.44 6.68 9.92
CA GLY A 32 14.52 6.11 11.27
C GLY A 32 13.75 4.81 11.47
N ILE A 33 12.75 4.53 10.63
CA ILE A 33 11.96 3.30 10.67
C ILE A 33 11.79 2.78 9.24
N THR A 34 12.52 1.72 8.88
CA THR A 34 12.52 1.16 7.51
C THR A 34 12.24 -0.34 7.50
N TYR A 35 11.94 -0.86 6.32
CA TYR A 35 11.66 -2.26 6.05
C TYR A 35 12.07 -2.65 4.62
N PRO A 36 12.20 -3.95 4.29
CA PRO A 36 12.53 -4.37 2.93
C PRO A 36 11.48 -3.87 1.91
N PRO A 37 11.89 -3.16 0.83
CA PRO A 37 10.96 -2.58 -0.13
C PRO A 37 10.16 -3.64 -0.89
N ALA A 38 8.97 -3.25 -1.34
CA ALA A 38 8.13 -4.05 -2.22
C ALA A 38 7.38 -3.17 -3.22
N SER A 39 7.11 -3.70 -4.41
CA SER A 39 6.29 -3.03 -5.42
C SER A 39 4.81 -3.36 -5.23
N ALA A 40 3.94 -2.36 -5.41
CA ALA A 40 2.54 -2.62 -5.72
C ALA A 40 2.43 -3.13 -7.17
N ASP A 41 1.51 -4.08 -7.39
CA ASP A 41 1.20 -4.65 -8.71
C ASP A 41 -0.05 -4.01 -9.33
N ARG A 42 -0.90 -3.40 -8.50
CA ARG A 42 -2.08 -2.61 -8.91
C ARG A 42 -2.17 -1.35 -8.06
N ILE A 43 -2.34 -0.21 -8.72
CA ILE A 43 -2.77 1.02 -8.05
C ILE A 43 -4.29 1.02 -8.00
N ILE A 44 -4.84 1.23 -6.80
CA ILE A 44 -6.30 1.36 -6.59
C ILE A 44 -6.66 2.81 -6.25
N MET A 45 -7.88 3.20 -6.59
CA MET A 45 -8.49 4.50 -6.34
C MET A 45 -9.43 4.47 -5.12
N ASP A 46 -9.79 5.64 -4.61
CA ASP A 46 -10.75 5.74 -3.51
C ASP A 46 -12.12 5.21 -3.96
N GLY A 47 -12.76 4.40 -3.11
CA GLY A 47 -14.01 3.68 -3.41
C GLY A 47 -13.86 2.51 -4.39
N GLU A 48 -12.66 2.20 -4.89
CA GLU A 48 -12.45 1.09 -5.81
C GLU A 48 -12.68 -0.26 -5.12
N VAL A 49 -13.32 -1.19 -5.85
CA VAL A 49 -13.57 -2.55 -5.38
C VAL A 49 -12.55 -3.52 -5.97
N VAL A 50 -11.90 -4.29 -5.10
CA VAL A 50 -11.06 -5.44 -5.45
C VAL A 50 -11.81 -6.71 -5.07
N THR A 51 -12.01 -7.62 -6.03
CA THR A 51 -12.73 -8.87 -5.81
C THR A 51 -11.80 -10.08 -5.89
N VAL A 52 -11.85 -10.96 -4.90
CA VAL A 52 -11.09 -12.22 -4.88
C VAL A 52 -12.01 -13.33 -4.41
N GLY A 53 -12.19 -14.38 -5.23
CA GLY A 53 -13.03 -15.53 -4.88
C GLY A 53 -14.49 -15.19 -4.57
N GLY A 54 -15.02 -14.11 -5.17
CA GLY A 54 -16.39 -13.63 -4.92
C GLY A 54 -16.53 -12.71 -3.70
N ILE A 55 -15.48 -12.49 -2.92
CA ILE A 55 -15.47 -11.51 -1.81
C ILE A 55 -15.02 -10.16 -2.36
N ALA A 56 -15.80 -9.11 -2.07
CA ALA A 56 -15.51 -7.74 -2.47
C ALA A 56 -14.87 -6.95 -1.31
N PHE A 57 -13.73 -6.32 -1.59
CA PHE A 57 -13.03 -5.41 -0.70
C PHE A 57 -13.10 -4.01 -1.31
N THR A 58 -13.69 -3.06 -0.60
CA THR A 58 -13.74 -1.65 -1.03
C THR A 58 -12.65 -0.87 -0.33
N ALA A 59 -11.87 -0.09 -1.07
CA ALA A 59 -10.87 0.79 -0.49
C ALA A 59 -11.50 2.11 -0.06
N HIS A 60 -11.32 2.50 1.20
CA HIS A 60 -11.73 3.81 1.71
C HIS A 60 -10.50 4.62 2.10
N PHE A 61 -10.18 5.65 1.33
CA PHE A 61 -9.02 6.48 1.61
C PHE A 61 -9.28 7.32 2.86
N MET A 62 -8.34 7.30 3.79
CA MET A 62 -8.39 8.01 5.05
C MET A 62 -7.02 8.64 5.36
N PRO A 63 -6.58 9.60 4.53
CA PRO A 63 -5.26 10.22 4.66
C PRO A 63 -5.12 10.93 6.01
N GLY A 64 -3.93 10.86 6.59
CA GLY A 64 -3.61 11.50 7.87
C GLY A 64 -2.34 10.90 8.48
N HIS A 65 -2.46 9.71 9.07
CA HIS A 65 -1.31 9.01 9.66
C HIS A 65 -0.21 8.74 8.63
N THR A 66 -0.61 8.34 7.42
CA THR A 66 0.20 8.46 6.20
C THR A 66 -0.67 9.09 5.10
N PRO A 67 -0.10 9.69 4.05
CA PRO A 67 -0.89 10.17 2.91
C PRO A 67 -1.69 9.07 2.21
N GLY A 68 -1.20 7.82 2.26
CA GLY A 68 -1.84 6.65 1.65
C GLY A 68 -2.70 5.81 2.60
N SER A 69 -2.96 6.25 3.83
CA SER A 69 -3.76 5.47 4.79
C SER A 69 -5.14 5.12 4.21
N THR A 70 -5.50 3.83 4.27
CA THR A 70 -6.72 3.25 3.65
C THR A 70 -7.35 2.27 4.63
N ALA A 71 -8.68 2.29 4.75
CA ALA A 71 -9.50 1.32 5.51
C ALA A 71 -10.23 0.36 4.57
#